data_AF-A5B270-F1
#
_entry.id   AF-A5B270-F1
#
_cell.length_a   1.000
_cell.length_b   1.000
_cell.length_c   1.000
_cell.angle_alpha   90.00
_cell.angle_beta   90.00
_cell.angle_gamma   90.00
#
_symmetry.space_group_name_H-M   'P 1'
#
loop_
_entity.id
_entity.type
_entity.pdbx_description
1 polymer ?
#
loop_
_entity_poly.entity_id
_entity_poly.type
_entity_poly.pdbx_seq_one_letter_code
_entity_poly.pdbx_strand_id
1 'polypeptide(L)'
;MDKFEGFPFALLGIFILILLAHAQDQSGFISIDCGLAEDSSYYDEETHIYYTSDATFIDTGVSKNIAPEFKTSNFLKQFVNVRSFPEGIKNCYTIRPARGKGNKYLIRAEFLYGNYDDKDQQPEFDLHLGVNTWDTVVLDDASSITSKEIIHELSSDYIYVCLINTGFGTPFISVLELRLLNNTIYTTASGSLVPYWRPDFGSPKGFIRFDDDAFDRFWFPYNSSATLLEFSWEPSDPTTQFYVYMHFAEVEELKVNQSREFNIFLNGT
;
A
#
# COMPACT_ATOMS: atom_id res chain seq x y z
N MET A 1 -2.10 76.52 -2.35
CA MET A 1 -2.22 75.90 -1.02
C MET A 1 -2.62 74.46 -1.25
N ASP A 2 -1.80 73.52 -0.79
CA ASP A 2 -2.09 72.15 -0.32
C ASP A 2 -3.04 71.23 -1.14
N LYS A 3 -2.75 69.93 -1.36
CA LYS A 3 -1.65 69.07 -0.87
C LYS A 3 -1.46 67.83 -1.80
N PHE A 4 -0.43 67.04 -1.51
CA PHE A 4 0.00 65.80 -2.21
C PHE A 4 -1.04 64.65 -2.25
N GLU A 5 -0.95 63.79 -3.28
CA GLU A 5 -0.59 62.33 -3.23
C GLU A 5 -0.74 61.68 -4.64
N GLY A 6 -0.19 60.50 -5.01
CA GLY A 6 0.75 59.60 -4.29
C GLY A 6 1.04 58.25 -4.98
N PHE A 7 2.01 58.17 -5.92
CA PHE A 7 2.62 56.92 -6.49
C PHE A 7 1.65 55.95 -7.27
N PRO A 8 2.03 54.73 -7.73
CA PRO A 8 3.03 54.47 -8.79
C PRO A 8 2.63 53.38 -9.84
N PHE A 9 3.53 53.16 -10.82
CA PHE A 9 3.80 51.91 -11.55
C PHE A 9 2.69 50.83 -11.62
N ALA A 10 2.04 50.70 -12.78
CA ALA A 10 1.33 49.48 -13.16
C ALA A 10 2.34 48.33 -13.39
N LEU A 11 2.58 47.54 -12.34
CA LEU A 11 3.48 46.39 -12.35
C LEU A 11 2.93 45.28 -13.26
N LEU A 12 3.86 44.63 -13.98
CA LEU A 12 3.61 43.45 -14.80
C LEU A 12 3.23 42.26 -13.89
N GLY A 13 1.96 42.18 -13.50
CA GLY A 13 1.42 41.11 -12.67
C GLY A 13 1.29 39.82 -13.47
N ILE A 14 2.31 38.97 -13.40
CA ILE A 14 2.32 37.61 -13.97
C ILE A 14 1.23 36.78 -13.28
N PHE A 15 0.02 36.79 -13.84
CA PHE A 15 -1.02 35.82 -13.50
C PHE A 15 -0.81 34.55 -14.33
N ILE A 16 0.33 33.89 -14.09
CA ILE A 16 0.36 32.43 -14.26
C ILE A 16 -0.62 31.93 -13.21
N LEU A 17 -1.84 31.58 -13.64
CA LEU A 17 -2.60 30.57 -12.92
C LEU A 17 -1.72 29.34 -12.93
N ILE A 18 -1.00 29.14 -11.82
CA ILE A 18 -0.45 27.84 -11.51
C ILE A 18 -1.70 26.99 -11.30
N LEU A 19 -2.07 26.23 -12.32
CA LEU A 19 -2.80 24.99 -12.14
C LEU A 19 -1.90 24.12 -11.26
N LEU A 20 -2.01 24.34 -9.95
CA LEU A 20 -1.74 23.34 -8.94
C LEU A 20 -2.80 22.25 -9.12
N ALA A 21 -2.69 21.53 -10.24
CA ALA A 21 -2.85 20.09 -10.15
C ALA A 21 -1.91 19.68 -9.02
N HIS A 22 -2.48 19.21 -7.92
CA HIS A 22 -1.71 18.57 -6.87
C HIS A 22 -1.18 17.26 -7.45
N ALA A 23 -0.11 17.35 -8.24
CA ALA A 23 0.82 16.25 -8.42
C ALA A 23 1.29 15.92 -7.01
N GLN A 24 0.71 14.87 -6.42
CA GLN A 24 1.08 14.40 -5.11
C GLN A 24 2.52 13.90 -5.21
N ASP A 25 3.42 14.57 -4.51
CA ASP A 25 4.82 14.21 -4.51
C ASP A 25 5.01 12.86 -3.81
N GLN A 26 5.72 11.93 -4.45
CA GLN A 26 6.05 10.60 -3.92
C GLN A 26 7.12 10.66 -2.80
N SER A 27 7.30 11.83 -2.18
CA SER A 27 8.16 12.09 -1.03
C SER A 27 7.86 11.13 0.14
N GLY A 28 8.73 10.14 0.30
CA GLY A 28 8.61 9.11 1.35
C GLY A 28 8.03 7.77 0.87
N PHE A 29 7.80 7.61 -0.43
CA PHE A 29 7.56 6.31 -1.04
C PHE A 29 8.90 5.58 -1.23
N ILE A 30 8.87 4.26 -1.06
CA ILE A 30 9.90 3.33 -1.54
C ILE A 30 9.12 2.22 -2.25
N SER A 31 9.40 1.98 -3.53
CA SER A 31 8.69 0.97 -4.32
C SER A 31 9.71 0.11 -5.04
N ILE A 32 9.72 -1.18 -4.72
CA ILE A 32 10.73 -2.13 -5.16
C ILE A 32 10.07 -3.18 -6.05
N ASP A 33 10.54 -3.30 -7.29
CA ASP A 33 10.22 -4.40 -8.21
C ASP A 33 11.24 -5.52 -7.97
N CYS A 34 10.78 -6.62 -7.39
CA CYS A 34 11.63 -7.67 -6.85
C CYS A 34 12.05 -8.63 -7.95
N GLY A 35 13.36 -8.70 -8.23
CA GLY A 35 13.88 -9.43 -9.38
C GLY A 35 14.03 -8.58 -10.64
N LEU A 36 13.72 -7.28 -10.62
CA LEU A 36 14.14 -6.35 -11.67
C LEU A 36 15.68 -6.31 -11.75
N ALA A 37 16.21 -6.15 -12.97
CA ALA A 37 17.64 -6.12 -13.22
C ALA A 37 18.37 -5.04 -12.38
N GLU A 38 19.60 -5.32 -11.97
CA GLU A 38 20.44 -4.40 -11.19
C GLU A 38 20.60 -3.04 -11.90
N ASP A 39 20.74 -1.97 -11.11
CA ASP A 39 20.75 -0.56 -11.54
C ASP A 39 19.54 -0.10 -12.38
N SER A 40 18.51 -0.93 -12.53
CA SER A 40 17.31 -0.62 -13.32
C SER A 40 16.19 -0.03 -12.46
N SER A 41 15.45 0.88 -13.07
CA SER A 41 14.33 1.60 -12.48
C SER A 41 13.40 2.10 -13.58
N TYR A 42 12.15 2.40 -13.26
CA TYR A 42 11.19 2.94 -14.21
C TYR A 42 10.05 3.69 -13.51
N TYR A 43 9.47 4.65 -14.23
CA TYR A 43 8.15 5.17 -13.92
C TYR A 43 7.09 4.25 -14.55
N ASP A 44 6.11 3.83 -13.76
CA ASP A 44 5.01 2.99 -14.21
C ASP A 44 3.81 3.87 -14.60
N GLU A 45 3.38 3.78 -15.86
CA GLU A 45 2.33 4.65 -16.41
C GLU A 45 0.90 4.23 -15.98
N GLU A 46 0.72 3.07 -15.34
CA GLU A 46 -0.59 2.58 -14.89
C GLU A 46 -0.83 2.90 -13.41
N THR A 47 0.17 2.67 -12.56
CA THR A 47 0.14 3.01 -11.13
C THR A 47 0.64 4.42 -10.82
N HIS A 48 1.20 5.12 -11.81
CA HIS A 48 1.89 6.41 -11.66
C HIS A 48 3.05 6.40 -10.65
N ILE A 49 3.62 5.24 -10.31
CA ILE A 49 4.65 5.09 -9.27
C ILE A 49 6.02 4.81 -9.89
N TYR A 50 7.08 5.35 -9.27
CA TYR A 50 8.45 5.03 -9.64
C TYR A 50 8.97 3.79 -8.90
N TYR A 51 9.35 2.74 -9.64
CA TYR A 51 9.90 1.49 -9.11
C TYR A 51 11.41 1.40 -9.34
N THR A 52 12.11 0.78 -8.39
CA THR A 52 13.56 0.47 -8.46
C THR A 52 13.82 -1.02 -8.25
N SER A 53 14.95 -1.51 -8.73
CA SER A 53 15.41 -2.89 -8.47
C SER A 53 15.64 -3.16 -6.99
N ASP A 54 15.39 -4.41 -6.59
CA ASP A 54 15.67 -4.93 -5.25
C ASP A 54 17.15 -5.19 -4.95
N ALA A 55 18.03 -5.18 -5.96
CA ALA A 55 19.41 -5.66 -5.85
C ALA A 55 20.24 -5.05 -4.70
N THR A 56 19.97 -3.80 -4.31
CA THR A 56 20.70 -3.12 -3.22
C THR A 56 20.11 -3.35 -1.82
N PHE A 57 18.96 -4.03 -1.72
CA PHE A 57 18.24 -4.28 -0.47
C PHE A 57 18.39 -5.72 0.04
N ILE A 58 19.02 -6.62 -0.72
CA ILE A 58 19.10 -8.07 -0.44
C ILE A 58 20.54 -8.58 -0.50
N ASP A 59 20.85 -9.62 0.27
CA ASP A 59 22.17 -10.29 0.24
C ASP A 59 22.20 -11.51 -0.71
N THR A 60 21.05 -12.09 -1.02
CA THR A 60 20.89 -13.39 -1.70
C THR A 60 19.65 -13.41 -2.59
N GLY A 61 19.43 -14.52 -3.31
CA GLY A 61 18.20 -14.79 -4.05
C GLY A 61 18.32 -14.59 -5.56
N VAL A 62 17.53 -15.35 -6.30
CA VAL A 62 17.60 -15.47 -7.76
C VAL A 62 16.43 -14.69 -8.39
N SER A 63 16.73 -13.80 -9.33
CA SER A 63 15.70 -13.19 -10.18
C SER A 63 15.10 -14.25 -11.10
N LYS A 64 13.77 -14.30 -11.11
CA LYS A 64 12.97 -15.21 -11.93
C LYS A 64 11.90 -14.42 -12.65
N ASN A 65 11.42 -14.97 -13.76
CA ASN A 65 10.38 -14.40 -14.58
C ASN A 65 9.18 -15.35 -14.56
N ILE A 66 7.96 -14.82 -14.46
CA ILE A 66 6.77 -15.67 -14.48
C ILE A 66 6.59 -16.32 -15.86
N ALA A 67 5.96 -17.50 -15.89
CA ALA A 67 5.71 -18.23 -17.12
C ALA A 67 4.79 -17.42 -18.07
N PRO A 68 5.02 -17.46 -19.40
CA PRO A 68 4.36 -16.55 -20.35
C PRO A 68 2.83 -16.60 -20.33
N GLU A 69 2.24 -17.75 -20.04
CA GLU A 69 0.79 -17.99 -19.97
C GLU A 69 0.08 -17.20 -18.86
N PHE A 70 0.80 -16.77 -17.82
CA PHE A 70 0.25 -15.92 -16.76
C PHE A 70 0.30 -14.41 -17.08
N LYS A 71 0.92 -14.02 -18.20
CA LYS A 71 0.99 -12.62 -18.66
C LYS A 71 -0.21 -12.30 -19.53
N THR A 72 -1.28 -11.86 -18.90
CA THR A 72 -2.53 -11.47 -19.55
C THR A 72 -2.42 -10.11 -20.27
N SER A 73 -3.50 -9.67 -20.92
CA SER A 73 -3.60 -8.29 -21.43
C SER A 73 -3.73 -7.29 -20.28
N ASN A 74 -3.01 -6.16 -20.35
CA ASN A 74 -2.89 -5.17 -19.26
C ASN A 74 -2.26 -5.76 -17.99
N PHE A 75 -1.21 -6.56 -18.17
CA PHE A 75 -0.47 -7.15 -17.07
C PHE A 75 0.49 -6.13 -16.44
N LEU A 76 0.32 -5.89 -15.14
CA LEU A 76 1.11 -4.95 -14.33
C LEU A 76 2.59 -5.31 -14.33
N LYS A 77 3.44 -4.35 -14.69
CA LYS A 77 4.85 -4.60 -15.00
C LYS A 77 5.67 -5.13 -13.82
N GLN A 78 5.37 -4.65 -12.61
CA GLN A 78 6.02 -5.02 -11.35
C GLN A 78 5.73 -6.48 -10.90
N PHE A 79 4.91 -7.23 -11.63
CA PHE A 79 4.66 -8.65 -11.40
C PHE A 79 5.28 -9.55 -12.48
N VAL A 80 6.01 -8.99 -13.45
CA VAL A 80 6.65 -9.76 -14.53
C VAL A 80 7.84 -10.57 -14.00
N ASN A 81 8.52 -10.04 -12.98
CA ASN A 81 9.63 -10.67 -12.30
C ASN A 81 9.27 -11.00 -10.84
N VAL A 82 10.03 -11.92 -10.25
CA VAL A 82 10.04 -12.20 -8.81
C VAL A 82 11.47 -12.40 -8.32
N ARG A 83 11.71 -12.09 -7.04
CA ARG A 83 12.91 -12.54 -6.32
C ARG A 83 12.58 -13.81 -5.56
N SER A 84 13.23 -14.91 -5.95
CA SER A 84 13.08 -16.22 -5.32
C SER A 84 14.26 -16.53 -4.39
N PHE A 85 14.00 -17.14 -3.24
CA PHE A 85 14.99 -17.48 -2.22
C PHE A 85 15.10 -19.01 -2.01
N PRO A 86 15.75 -19.75 -2.94
CA PRO A 86 15.87 -21.21 -2.86
C PRO A 86 16.84 -21.70 -1.77
N GLU A 87 17.68 -20.80 -1.23
CA GLU A 87 18.70 -21.12 -0.23
C GLU A 87 18.42 -20.41 1.09
N GLY A 88 18.80 -21.06 2.20
CA GLY A 88 18.61 -20.52 3.56
C GLY A 88 17.19 -20.70 4.12
N ILE A 89 17.08 -20.56 5.44
CA ILE A 89 15.80 -20.62 6.18
C ILE A 89 15.16 -19.23 6.28
N LYS A 90 15.97 -18.18 6.38
CA LYS A 90 15.52 -16.78 6.53
C LYS A 90 16.31 -15.91 5.57
N ASN A 91 15.60 -15.21 4.68
CA ASN A 91 16.17 -14.23 3.76
C ASN A 91 15.44 -12.89 3.98
N CYS A 92 16.16 -11.78 3.97
CA CYS A 92 15.62 -10.47 4.37
C CYS A 92 15.98 -9.37 3.40
N TYR A 93 15.02 -8.49 3.15
CA TYR A 93 15.24 -7.15 2.65
C TYR A 93 15.70 -6.26 3.81
N THR A 94 16.79 -5.53 3.63
CA THR A 94 17.31 -4.53 4.57
C THR A 94 17.11 -3.14 3.98
N ILE A 95 16.10 -2.41 4.48
CA ILE A 95 15.68 -1.12 3.94
C ILE A 95 15.99 -0.02 4.94
N ARG A 96 16.62 1.07 4.48
CA ARG A 96 16.90 2.27 5.28
C ARG A 96 16.11 3.46 4.75
N PRO A 97 14.87 3.72 5.24
CA PRO A 97 14.10 4.87 4.80
C PRO A 97 14.76 6.19 5.24
N ALA A 98 14.47 7.28 4.50
CA ALA A 98 14.96 8.62 4.81
C ALA A 98 14.47 9.15 6.18
N ARG A 99 13.32 8.65 6.66
CA ARG A 99 12.80 8.91 8.02
C ARG A 99 12.67 7.58 8.75
N GLY A 100 13.65 7.30 9.60
CA GLY A 100 13.75 6.04 10.35
C GLY A 100 12.89 6.01 11.61
N LYS A 101 13.54 5.75 12.75
CA LYS A 101 12.92 5.50 14.04
C LYS A 101 11.87 6.55 14.43
N GLY A 102 10.73 6.09 14.97
CA GLY A 102 9.62 6.92 15.42
C GLY A 102 8.72 7.46 14.30
N ASN A 103 8.89 7.01 13.06
CA ASN A 103 7.98 7.32 11.95
C ASN A 103 7.10 6.10 11.67
N LYS A 104 5.87 6.35 11.23
CA LYS A 104 4.89 5.32 10.88
C LYS A 104 4.90 5.04 9.38
N TYR A 105 4.95 3.77 9.01
CA TYR A 105 4.90 3.33 7.62
C TYR A 105 3.77 2.33 7.40
N LEU A 106 3.08 2.47 6.28
CA LEU A 106 2.41 1.35 5.62
C LEU A 106 3.49 0.60 4.83
N ILE A 107 3.57 -0.70 5.03
CA ILE A 107 4.49 -1.62 4.37
C ILE A 107 3.62 -2.69 3.71
N ARG A 108 3.82 -2.92 2.41
CA ARG A 108 3.06 -3.88 1.61
C ARG A 108 4.00 -4.79 0.85
N ALA A 109 3.81 -6.10 0.99
CA ALA A 109 4.51 -7.13 0.24
C ALA A 109 3.50 -7.86 -0.65
N GLU A 110 3.80 -7.97 -1.94
CA GLU A 110 2.89 -8.57 -2.91
C GLU A 110 3.53 -9.76 -3.62
N PHE A 111 2.70 -10.77 -3.87
CA PHE A 111 3.12 -12.10 -4.31
C PHE A 111 2.22 -12.55 -5.47
N LEU A 112 2.81 -12.71 -6.66
CA LEU A 112 2.23 -13.45 -7.77
C LEU A 112 3.15 -14.62 -8.11
N TYR A 113 2.67 -15.86 -7.97
CA TYR A 113 3.48 -17.05 -8.23
C TYR A 113 3.82 -17.19 -9.72
N GLY A 114 2.83 -17.09 -10.61
CA GLY A 114 3.00 -17.12 -12.06
C GLY A 114 3.80 -18.33 -12.57
N ASN A 115 3.83 -19.44 -11.83
CA ASN A 115 4.65 -20.63 -12.07
C ASN A 115 6.14 -20.33 -12.39
N TYR A 116 6.75 -19.37 -11.70
CA TYR A 116 8.11 -18.87 -12.01
C TYR A 116 9.24 -19.93 -11.94
N ASP A 117 8.97 -21.10 -11.35
CA ASP A 117 9.90 -22.20 -11.13
C ASP A 117 9.50 -23.52 -11.80
N ASP A 118 8.51 -23.48 -12.70
CA ASP A 118 8.04 -24.61 -13.52
C ASP A 118 7.49 -25.82 -12.72
N LYS A 119 7.13 -25.65 -11.44
CA LYS A 119 6.65 -26.75 -10.58
C LYS A 119 5.13 -26.94 -10.54
N ASP A 120 4.36 -25.92 -10.93
CA ASP A 120 2.90 -25.86 -10.78
C ASP A 120 2.44 -26.15 -9.33
N GLN A 121 3.21 -25.65 -8.36
CA GLN A 121 2.97 -25.85 -6.92
C GLN A 121 3.21 -24.55 -6.16
N GLN A 122 2.12 -23.96 -5.66
CA GLN A 122 2.15 -22.74 -4.86
C GLN A 122 2.96 -22.98 -3.57
N PRO A 123 3.96 -22.13 -3.25
CA PRO A 123 4.68 -22.22 -1.99
C PRO A 123 3.90 -21.58 -0.85
N GLU A 124 4.02 -22.16 0.35
CA GLU A 124 3.61 -21.54 1.61
C GLU A 124 4.87 -21.18 2.44
N PHE A 125 4.89 -19.99 3.06
CA PHE A 125 6.02 -19.50 3.85
C PHE A 125 5.62 -18.34 4.77
N ASP A 126 6.38 -18.08 5.84
CA ASP A 126 6.07 -16.98 6.76
C ASP A 126 6.74 -15.66 6.34
N LEU A 127 6.04 -14.56 6.58
CA LEU A 127 6.52 -13.19 6.43
C LEU A 127 6.75 -12.59 7.83
N HIS A 128 7.91 -11.98 8.03
CA HIS A 128 8.33 -11.38 9.30
C HIS A 128 8.73 -9.92 9.13
N LEU A 129 8.35 -9.08 10.09
CA LEU A 129 8.84 -7.71 10.22
C LEU A 129 9.86 -7.66 11.37
N GLY A 130 11.16 -7.66 11.01
CA GLY A 130 12.27 -7.75 11.94
C GLY A 130 12.40 -9.13 12.58
N VAL A 131 12.06 -9.20 13.86
CA VAL A 131 12.02 -10.44 14.65
C VAL A 131 10.59 -10.98 14.82
N ASN A 132 9.58 -10.14 14.59
CA ASN A 132 8.18 -10.49 14.81
C ASN A 132 7.60 -11.14 13.56
N THR A 133 6.78 -12.18 13.72
CA THR A 133 5.90 -12.67 12.66
C THR A 133 4.93 -11.56 12.26
N TRP A 134 4.76 -11.37 10.96
CA TRP A 134 3.77 -10.46 10.39
C TRP A 134 2.55 -11.29 9.98
N ASP A 135 2.73 -12.27 9.10
CA ASP A 135 1.66 -13.12 8.56
C ASP A 135 2.25 -14.37 7.88
N THR A 136 1.43 -15.37 7.54
CA THR A 136 1.80 -16.47 6.65
C THR A 136 1.31 -16.17 5.23
N VAL A 137 2.18 -16.37 4.24
CA VAL A 137 1.86 -16.24 2.82
C VAL A 137 1.33 -17.59 2.33
N VAL A 138 0.03 -17.62 2.03
CA VAL A 138 -0.68 -18.70 1.35
C VAL A 138 -1.22 -18.11 0.05
N LEU A 139 -1.06 -18.82 -1.06
CA LEU A 139 -1.46 -18.37 -2.39
C LEU A 139 -2.56 -19.29 -2.93
N ASP A 140 -3.68 -18.71 -3.37
CA ASP A 140 -4.86 -19.49 -3.82
C ASP A 140 -4.63 -20.19 -5.16
N ASP A 141 -3.93 -19.53 -6.09
CA ASP A 141 -3.62 -20.03 -7.42
C ASP A 141 -2.35 -19.35 -8.01
N ALA A 142 -1.97 -19.70 -9.24
CA ALA A 142 -0.78 -19.16 -9.88
C ALA A 142 -0.94 -17.76 -10.53
N SER A 143 -2.18 -17.31 -10.75
CA SER A 143 -2.54 -16.05 -11.42
C SER A 143 -3.04 -14.94 -10.49
N SER A 144 -3.47 -15.29 -9.28
CA SER A 144 -3.93 -14.34 -8.26
C SER A 144 -2.77 -13.62 -7.56
N ILE A 145 -2.94 -12.31 -7.32
CA ILE A 145 -2.01 -11.50 -6.52
C ILE A 145 -2.43 -11.58 -5.05
N THR A 146 -1.58 -12.17 -4.22
CA THR A 146 -1.73 -12.10 -2.76
C THR A 146 -1.00 -10.87 -2.24
N SER A 147 -1.71 -9.98 -1.56
CA SER A 147 -1.15 -8.76 -0.97
C SER A 147 -1.17 -8.85 0.56
N LYS A 148 -0.04 -8.62 1.21
CA LYS A 148 0.09 -8.54 2.66
C LYS A 148 0.46 -7.11 3.02
N GLU A 149 -0.32 -6.45 3.88
CA GLU A 149 -0.10 -5.06 4.29
C GLU A 149 -0.01 -4.96 5.82
N ILE A 150 0.86 -4.08 6.33
CA ILE A 150 0.99 -3.76 7.76
C ILE A 150 1.31 -2.29 7.94
N ILE A 151 0.76 -1.69 8.99
CA ILE A 151 1.09 -0.35 9.43
C ILE A 151 1.86 -0.46 10.75
N HIS A 152 3.10 0.03 10.74
CA HIS A 152 4.04 -0.12 11.86
C HIS A 152 4.76 1.20 12.16
N GLU A 153 4.95 1.51 13.44
CA GLU A 153 5.83 2.59 13.89
C GLU A 153 7.24 2.04 14.10
N LEU A 154 8.23 2.60 13.40
CA LEU A 154 9.57 2.02 13.36
C LEU A 154 10.33 2.18 14.68
N SER A 155 10.79 1.06 15.24
CA SER A 155 11.66 1.04 16.43
C SER A 155 13.14 1.33 16.12
N SER A 156 13.52 1.32 14.83
CA SER A 156 14.89 1.44 14.32
C SER A 156 14.91 2.29 13.03
N ASP A 157 16.11 2.72 12.61
CA ASP A 157 16.32 3.38 11.30
C ASP A 157 16.39 2.41 10.13
N TYR A 158 16.33 1.10 10.41
CA TYR A 158 16.29 0.02 9.43
C TYR A 158 15.01 -0.79 9.59
N ILE A 159 14.43 -1.16 8.45
CA ILE A 159 13.31 -2.07 8.31
C ILE A 159 13.86 -3.38 7.74
N TYR A 160 13.48 -4.49 8.35
CA TYR A 160 13.82 -5.82 7.85
C TYR A 160 12.53 -6.55 7.48
N VAL A 161 12.29 -6.78 6.19
CA VAL A 161 11.16 -7.59 5.71
C VAL A 161 11.73 -8.95 5.33
N CYS A 162 11.37 -9.99 6.08
CA CYS A 162 12.03 -11.29 6.00
C CYS A 162 11.05 -12.38 5.61
N LEU A 163 11.46 -13.20 4.65
CA LEU A 163 10.73 -14.39 4.20
C LEU A 163 11.37 -15.61 4.87
N ILE A 164 10.55 -16.44 5.51
CA ILE A 164 10.98 -17.60 6.29
C ILE A 164 10.49 -18.87 5.59
N ASN A 165 11.43 -19.71 5.14
CA ASN A 165 11.12 -21.00 4.53
C ASN A 165 10.60 -21.99 5.58
N THR A 166 9.32 -22.34 5.48
CA THR A 166 8.63 -23.32 6.36
C THR A 166 8.74 -24.76 5.85
N GLY A 167 9.34 -24.98 4.68
CA GLY A 167 9.48 -26.28 4.02
C GLY A 167 8.41 -26.61 2.98
N PHE A 168 7.39 -25.75 2.82
CA PHE A 168 6.27 -25.94 1.89
C PHE A 168 6.45 -25.28 0.52
N GLY A 169 7.70 -24.99 0.13
CA GLY A 169 8.04 -24.45 -1.18
C GLY A 169 9.25 -23.52 -1.12
N THR A 170 9.43 -22.70 -2.16
CA THR A 170 10.49 -21.69 -2.21
C THR A 170 9.90 -20.30 -1.97
N PRO A 171 10.26 -19.61 -0.87
CA PRO A 171 9.80 -18.25 -0.62
C PRO A 171 10.23 -17.31 -1.75
N PHE A 172 9.33 -16.40 -2.13
CA PHE A 172 9.59 -15.39 -3.15
C PHE A 172 8.80 -14.13 -2.84
N ILE A 173 9.10 -13.03 -3.52
CA ILE A 173 8.32 -11.78 -3.49
C ILE A 173 8.34 -11.14 -4.88
N SER A 174 7.23 -10.50 -5.26
CA SER A 174 7.08 -9.78 -6.53
C SER A 174 7.28 -8.28 -6.33
N VAL A 175 6.65 -7.70 -5.31
CA VAL A 175 6.69 -6.24 -5.04
C VAL A 175 6.87 -5.99 -3.56
N LEU A 176 7.68 -4.98 -3.21
CA LEU A 176 7.77 -4.46 -1.84
C LEU A 176 7.63 -2.94 -1.83
N GLU A 177 6.53 -2.46 -1.24
CA GLU A 177 6.16 -1.05 -1.17
C GLU A 177 6.15 -0.54 0.26
N LEU A 178 6.65 0.68 0.46
CA LEU A 178 6.60 1.41 1.71
C LEU A 178 6.08 2.82 1.47
N ARG A 179 5.18 3.27 2.34
CA ARG A 179 4.55 4.59 2.30
C ARG A 179 4.65 5.23 3.67
N LEU A 180 5.38 6.34 3.77
CA LEU A 180 5.45 7.14 4.98
C LEU A 180 4.05 7.70 5.30
N LEU A 181 3.51 7.35 6.47
CA LEU A 181 2.25 7.89 6.96
C LEU A 181 2.51 9.09 7.89
N ASN A 182 1.48 9.92 8.06
CA ASN A 182 1.44 10.82 9.21
C ASN A 182 1.20 9.98 10.49
N ASN A 183 2.03 10.15 11.50
CA ASN A 183 1.93 9.42 12.78
C ASN A 183 0.56 9.58 13.47
N THR A 184 -0.18 10.66 13.22
CA THR A 184 -1.54 10.87 13.77
C THR A 184 -2.62 10.04 13.07
N ILE A 185 -2.32 9.43 11.91
CA ILE A 185 -3.24 8.51 11.23
C ILE A 185 -3.12 7.14 11.89
N TYR A 186 -4.26 6.50 12.14
CA TYR A 186 -4.38 5.19 12.80
C TYR A 186 -3.55 5.07 14.09
N THR A 187 -3.92 5.83 15.13
CA THR A 187 -3.27 5.80 16.44
C THR A 187 -3.66 4.55 17.24
N THR A 188 -2.68 3.72 17.60
CA THR A 188 -2.83 2.57 18.51
C THR A 188 -2.12 2.83 19.84
N ALA A 189 -2.50 2.10 20.89
CA ALA A 189 -1.79 2.16 22.17
C ALA A 189 -0.45 1.41 22.14
N SER A 190 -0.36 0.34 21.35
CA SER A 190 0.84 -0.42 21.07
C SER A 190 0.62 -1.33 19.84
N GLY A 191 1.70 -1.91 19.33
CA GLY A 191 1.64 -2.91 18.24
C GLY A 191 1.44 -2.31 16.85
N SER A 192 1.41 -3.22 15.86
CA SER A 192 1.13 -2.91 14.45
C SER A 192 -0.36 -3.08 14.15
N LEU A 193 -0.81 -2.49 13.03
CA LEU A 193 -2.13 -2.78 12.46
C LEU A 193 -1.96 -3.55 11.15
N VAL A 194 -2.73 -4.61 10.96
CA VAL A 194 -2.96 -5.23 9.65
C VAL A 194 -4.38 -4.83 9.18
N PRO A 195 -4.60 -4.52 7.89
CA PRO A 195 -5.93 -4.17 7.42
C PRO A 195 -6.81 -5.43 7.36
N TYR A 196 -7.94 -5.39 8.06
CA TYR A 196 -8.96 -6.43 7.93
C TYR A 196 -9.87 -6.19 6.72
N TRP A 197 -10.34 -4.96 6.55
CA TRP A 197 -11.19 -4.54 5.45
C TRP A 197 -11.02 -3.05 5.17
N ARG A 198 -10.95 -2.65 3.89
CA ARG A 198 -10.89 -1.24 3.44
C ARG A 198 -11.79 -0.99 2.22
N PRO A 199 -13.11 -0.89 2.43
CA PRO A 199 -14.08 -0.63 1.37
C PRO A 199 -14.15 0.86 1.00
N ASP A 200 -14.37 1.15 -0.28
CA ASP A 200 -14.85 2.44 -0.77
C ASP A 200 -16.35 2.35 -1.06
N PHE A 201 -17.18 3.00 -0.25
CA PHE A 201 -18.63 2.83 -0.26
C PHE A 201 -19.32 3.76 -1.28
N GLY A 202 -20.17 3.17 -2.14
CA GLY A 202 -21.01 3.94 -3.08
C GLY A 202 -20.23 4.62 -4.22
N SER A 203 -18.96 4.27 -4.38
CA SER A 203 -18.08 4.82 -5.39
C SER A 203 -18.40 4.25 -6.77
N PRO A 204 -18.52 5.10 -7.82
CA PRO A 204 -18.59 4.65 -9.21
C PRO A 204 -17.20 4.35 -9.79
N LYS A 205 -16.11 4.65 -9.05
CA LYS A 205 -14.75 4.27 -9.44
C LYS A 205 -14.53 2.77 -9.17
N GLY A 206 -13.48 2.23 -9.80
CA GLY A 206 -12.99 0.89 -9.52
C GLY A 206 -12.14 0.85 -8.24
N PHE A 207 -11.17 -0.04 -8.23
CA PHE A 207 -10.08 -0.04 -7.24
C PHE A 207 -9.36 1.32 -7.20
N ILE A 208 -9.08 1.82 -6.00
CA ILE A 208 -8.39 3.10 -5.76
C ILE A 208 -7.07 2.85 -5.05
N ARG A 209 -6.02 3.55 -5.53
CA ARG A 209 -4.69 3.67 -4.92
C ARG A 209 -4.13 5.08 -5.23
N PHE A 210 -2.81 5.28 -5.25
CA PHE A 210 -2.21 6.50 -5.82
C PHE A 210 -2.68 6.73 -7.28
N ASP A 211 -2.91 7.97 -7.75
CA ASP A 211 -2.76 9.29 -7.10
C ASP A 211 -4.05 9.82 -6.44
N ASP A 212 -5.14 9.04 -6.45
CA ASP A 212 -6.37 9.35 -5.70
C ASP A 212 -6.15 9.28 -4.17
N ASP A 213 -5.31 8.35 -3.68
CA ASP A 213 -4.91 8.25 -2.27
C ASP A 213 -3.42 8.59 -2.06
N ALA A 214 -3.14 9.67 -1.31
CA ALA A 214 -1.78 10.16 -1.04
C ALA A 214 -0.88 9.24 -0.20
N PHE A 215 -1.46 8.22 0.44
CA PHE A 215 -0.72 7.19 1.16
C PHE A 215 -0.69 5.87 0.38
N ASP A 216 -1.15 5.86 -0.88
CA ASP A 216 -1.24 4.71 -1.77
C ASP A 216 -1.91 3.50 -1.09
N ARG A 217 -2.92 3.78 -0.27
CA ARG A 217 -3.75 2.75 0.38
C ARG A 217 -4.68 2.14 -0.65
N PHE A 218 -4.80 0.82 -0.61
CA PHE A 218 -5.72 0.08 -1.47
C PHE A 218 -7.14 0.15 -0.90
N TRP A 219 -8.05 0.76 -1.66
CA TRP A 219 -9.47 0.79 -1.37
C TRP A 219 -10.23 0.00 -2.45
N PHE A 220 -11.16 -0.84 -2.02
CA PHE A 220 -11.91 -1.73 -2.90
C PHE A 220 -13.38 -1.28 -2.98
N PRO A 221 -13.95 -1.09 -4.18
CA PRO A 221 -15.31 -0.58 -4.33
C PRO A 221 -16.31 -1.54 -3.71
N TYR A 222 -17.16 -1.03 -2.81
CA TYR A 222 -18.22 -1.79 -2.16
C TYR A 222 -19.56 -1.13 -2.44
N ASN A 223 -20.35 -1.79 -3.30
CA ASN A 223 -21.67 -1.34 -3.71
C ASN A 223 -22.72 -2.30 -3.14
N SER A 224 -23.55 -1.78 -2.23
CA SER A 224 -24.70 -2.49 -1.67
C SER A 224 -25.99 -1.79 -2.08
N SER A 225 -27.01 -2.59 -2.41
CA SER A 225 -28.39 -2.12 -2.62
C SER A 225 -29.24 -2.13 -1.35
N ALA A 226 -28.67 -2.55 -0.21
CA ALA A 226 -29.36 -2.58 1.07
C ALA A 226 -29.55 -1.15 1.63
N THR A 227 -30.71 -0.90 2.24
CA THR A 227 -31.00 0.35 2.95
C THR A 227 -30.33 0.44 4.32
N LEU A 228 -29.87 -0.69 4.86
CA LEU A 228 -29.06 -0.79 6.07
C LEU A 228 -27.66 -1.27 5.66
N LEU A 229 -26.63 -0.53 6.05
CA LEU A 229 -25.24 -0.97 5.96
C LEU A 229 -24.89 -1.72 7.25
N GLU A 230 -25.08 -3.05 7.21
CA GLU A 230 -24.70 -3.95 8.28
C GLU A 230 -23.53 -4.83 7.82
N PHE A 231 -22.55 -5.00 8.71
CA PHE A 231 -21.39 -5.86 8.49
C PHE A 231 -21.03 -6.56 9.81
N SER A 232 -20.64 -7.82 9.71
CA SER A 232 -20.24 -8.65 10.84
C SER A 232 -19.08 -9.54 10.42
N TRP A 233 -18.18 -9.81 11.36
CA TRP A 233 -17.08 -10.74 11.18
C TRP A 233 -16.77 -11.44 12.51
N GLU A 234 -16.28 -12.67 12.42
CA GLU A 234 -15.81 -13.44 13.55
C GLU A 234 -14.28 -13.55 13.46
N PRO A 235 -13.51 -13.08 14.45
CA PRO A 235 -12.06 -13.20 14.44
C PRO A 235 -11.63 -14.64 14.73
N SER A 236 -10.59 -15.11 14.02
CA SER A 236 -9.98 -16.43 14.27
C SER A 236 -9.37 -16.54 15.68
N ASP A 237 -8.89 -15.43 16.24
CA ASP A 237 -8.46 -15.30 17.63
C ASP A 237 -9.38 -14.30 18.36
N PRO A 238 -10.14 -14.71 19.39
CA PRO A 238 -11.08 -13.84 20.12
C PRO A 238 -10.39 -12.75 20.96
N THR A 239 -9.06 -12.75 21.06
CA THR A 239 -8.27 -11.68 21.70
C THR A 239 -7.87 -10.56 20.71
N THR A 240 -8.15 -10.73 19.41
CA THR A 240 -7.87 -9.75 18.36
C THR A 240 -8.61 -8.44 18.61
N GLN A 241 -7.87 -7.33 18.68
CA GLN A 241 -8.43 -5.99 18.84
C GLN A 241 -8.63 -5.34 17.47
N PHE A 242 -9.85 -4.87 17.20
CA PHE A 242 -10.19 -4.15 15.98
C PHE A 242 -10.26 -2.64 16.23
N TYR A 243 -9.73 -1.87 15.28
CA TYR A 243 -9.83 -0.42 15.25
C TYR A 243 -10.66 -0.03 14.02
N VAL A 244 -11.86 0.51 14.24
CA VAL A 244 -12.77 0.90 13.16
C VAL A 244 -12.63 2.40 12.88
N TYR A 245 -12.27 2.75 11.65
CA TYR A 245 -12.17 4.13 11.18
C TYR A 245 -13.19 4.37 10.08
N MET A 246 -14.20 5.18 10.37
CA MET A 246 -15.25 5.55 9.42
C MET A 246 -14.98 6.93 8.86
N HIS A 247 -15.10 7.07 7.54
CA HIS A 247 -14.93 8.32 6.81
C HIS A 247 -16.29 8.71 6.21
N PHE A 248 -16.73 9.95 6.45
CA PHE A 248 -18.01 10.46 5.99
C PHE A 248 -17.81 11.76 5.21
N ALA A 249 -18.57 11.92 4.13
CA ALA A 249 -18.71 13.16 3.38
C ALA A 249 -20.19 13.36 3.03
N GLU A 250 -20.70 14.58 3.24
CA GLU A 250 -21.97 14.98 2.63
C GLU A 250 -21.66 15.43 1.20
N VAL A 251 -22.30 14.77 0.22
CA VAL A 251 -22.07 14.95 -1.21
C VAL A 251 -23.30 15.54 -1.93
N GLU A 252 -24.44 15.64 -1.24
CA GLU A 252 -25.63 16.35 -1.73
C GLU A 252 -25.66 17.80 -1.22
N GLU A 253 -26.03 18.75 -2.09
CA GLU A 253 -26.34 20.11 -1.63
C GLU A 253 -27.66 20.14 -0.84
N LEU A 254 -27.55 20.15 0.49
CA LEU A 254 -28.69 20.27 1.40
C LEU A 254 -29.29 21.68 1.35
N LYS A 255 -30.63 21.76 1.37
CA LYS A 255 -31.33 23.06 1.56
C LYS A 255 -31.06 23.59 2.97
N VAL A 256 -31.16 24.90 3.15
CA VAL A 256 -30.83 25.66 4.38
C VAL A 256 -31.35 25.07 5.70
N ASN A 257 -32.47 24.33 5.67
CA ASN A 257 -33.08 23.68 6.85
C ASN A 257 -33.16 22.14 6.74
N GLN A 258 -32.30 21.51 5.93
CA GLN A 258 -32.19 20.04 5.83
C GLN A 258 -30.90 19.55 6.49
N SER A 259 -31.01 18.45 7.22
CA SER A 259 -29.90 17.67 7.74
C SER A 259 -30.07 16.20 7.35
N ARG A 260 -29.03 15.41 7.60
CA ARG A 260 -29.06 13.95 7.66
C ARG A 260 -28.65 13.54 9.07
N GLU A 261 -29.33 12.56 9.63
CA GLU A 261 -29.02 11.97 10.94
C GLU A 261 -29.18 10.46 10.82
N PHE A 262 -28.24 9.72 11.40
CA PHE A 262 -28.23 8.27 11.42
C PHE A 262 -27.51 7.80 12.69
N ASN A 263 -27.86 6.60 13.14
CA ASN A 263 -27.20 5.96 14.28
C ASN A 263 -26.16 4.97 13.76
N ILE A 264 -25.04 4.85 14.48
CA ILE A 264 -24.04 3.82 14.27
C ILE A 264 -24.05 2.95 15.52
N PHE A 265 -24.18 1.64 15.33
CA PHE A 265 -24.14 0.66 16.41
C PHE A 265 -22.91 -0.24 16.22
N LEU A 266 -22.18 -0.49 17.30
CA LEU A 266 -21.06 -1.42 17.34
C LEU A 266 -21.36 -2.49 18.38
N ASN A 267 -21.34 -3.77 17.99
CA ASN A 267 -21.69 -4.90 18.86
C ASN A 267 -23.08 -4.80 19.51
N GLY A 268 -24.04 -4.17 18.82
CA GLY A 268 -25.42 -3.99 19.30
C GLY A 268 -25.64 -2.84 20.28
N THR A 269 -24.64 -1.96 20.46
CA THR A 269 -24.73 -0.72 21.26
C THR A 269 -24.37 0.50 20.45
#